data_AF-A0A6A0H0G1-F1
#
_entry.id   AF-A0A6A0H0G1-F1
#
_cell.length_a   1.000
_cell.length_b   1.000
_cell.length_c   1.000
_cell.angle_alpha   90.00
_cell.angle_beta   90.00
_cell.angle_gamma   90.00
#
_symmetry.space_group_name_H-M   'P 1'
#
loop_
_entity.id
_entity.type
_entity.pdbx_description
1 polymer ?
#
loop_
_entity_poly.entity_id
_entity_poly.type
_entity_poly.pdbx_seq_one_letter_code
_entity_poly.pdbx_strand_id
1 'polypeptide(L)'
;MADFGEYTDINMVSRNTELNAEETHNYFPVAWAKVNRLAVQAAGLEGEAVYWMRSGALGAGAAQTLAWAGDQDVDFSTTDGVATTIVAALSLGLSGMGFTHFDIGGYTTQPPMVRTQELFLRSAEYAVFTPVMRTHLGNKPDANHQFYSSNDTLTQFARLTQIHARLKPYTAAFVKETSLLGF
;
A
#
# COMPACT_ATOMS: atom_id res chain seq x y z
N MET A 1 1.92 4.10 8.07
CA MET A 1 2.83 3.82 6.94
C MET A 1 4.21 3.54 7.52
N ALA A 2 4.73 2.33 7.31
CA ALA A 2 6.10 1.95 7.61
C ALA A 2 6.86 1.91 6.27
N ASP A 3 7.41 3.06 5.89
CA ASP A 3 7.88 3.32 4.53
C ASP A 3 9.34 2.89 4.30
N PHE A 4 9.79 2.97 3.06
CA PHE A 4 11.15 2.65 2.61
C PHE A 4 11.56 1.20 2.92
N GLY A 5 12.87 0.94 2.88
CA GLY A 5 13.50 -0.36 3.04
C GLY A 5 14.41 -0.74 1.86
N GLU A 6 14.25 -0.06 0.72
CA GLU A 6 14.88 -0.36 -0.56
C GLU A 6 16.12 0.52 -0.90
N TYR A 7 16.55 1.38 0.02
CA TYR A 7 17.61 2.39 -0.20
C TYR A 7 18.94 2.04 0.47
N THR A 8 19.11 0.80 0.88
CA THR A 8 20.30 0.30 1.53
C THR A 8 21.48 0.31 0.54
N ASP A 9 22.51 1.13 0.78
CA ASP A 9 23.64 1.28 -0.14
C ASP A 9 24.53 0.02 -0.15
N ILE A 10 25.00 -0.40 -1.33
CA ILE A 10 25.93 -1.53 -1.49
C ILE A 10 27.33 -1.26 -0.93
N ASN A 11 27.63 -0.03 -0.52
CA ASN A 11 28.87 0.36 0.15
C ASN A 11 28.72 0.50 1.67
N MET A 12 27.55 0.19 2.22
CA MET A 12 27.32 0.35 3.65
C MET A 12 28.01 -0.75 4.47
N VAL A 13 28.30 -0.44 5.73
CA VAL A 13 28.81 -1.41 6.69
C VAL A 13 27.70 -1.81 7.65
N SER A 14 27.27 -3.07 7.55
CA SER A 14 26.33 -3.68 8.49
C SER A 14 27.07 -4.21 9.72
N ARG A 15 26.56 -3.96 10.92
CA ARG A 15 27.05 -4.58 12.16
C ARG A 15 26.15 -5.73 12.57
N ASN A 16 26.71 -6.71 13.27
CA ASN A 16 25.99 -7.84 13.86
C ASN A 16 25.24 -8.71 12.84
N THR A 17 25.84 -8.89 11.66
CA THR A 17 25.34 -9.78 10.60
C THR A 17 26.52 -10.38 9.85
N GLU A 18 26.34 -11.58 9.31
CA GLU A 18 27.29 -12.22 8.39
C GLU A 18 27.03 -11.83 6.93
N LEU A 19 25.89 -11.17 6.66
CA LEU A 19 25.52 -10.73 5.31
C LEU A 19 26.47 -9.62 4.82
N ASN A 20 26.89 -9.74 3.57
CA ASN A 20 27.57 -8.65 2.87
C ASN A 20 26.58 -7.51 2.53
N ALA A 21 27.07 -6.41 1.96
CA ALA A 21 26.24 -5.24 1.68
C ALA A 21 25.14 -5.50 0.61
N GLU A 22 25.44 -6.29 -0.42
CA GLU A 22 24.46 -6.68 -1.46
C GLU A 22 23.37 -7.59 -0.90
N GLU A 23 23.74 -8.54 -0.05
CA GLU A 23 22.78 -9.40 0.66
C GLU A 23 21.95 -8.59 1.65
N THR A 24 22.58 -7.65 2.36
CA THR A 24 21.87 -6.77 3.28
C THR A 24 20.88 -5.88 2.54
N HIS A 25 21.20 -5.41 1.33
CA HIS A 25 20.28 -4.61 0.51
C HIS A 25 18.92 -5.28 0.35
N ASN A 26 18.90 -6.55 -0.07
CA ASN A 26 17.66 -7.30 -0.22
C ASN A 26 17.05 -7.76 1.12
N TYR A 27 17.86 -7.95 2.16
CA TYR A 27 17.37 -8.36 3.48
C TYR A 27 16.74 -7.19 4.27
N PHE A 28 17.12 -5.95 3.98
CA PHE A 28 16.73 -4.80 4.79
C PHE A 28 15.21 -4.61 4.92
N PRO A 29 14.38 -4.76 3.86
CA PRO A 29 12.92 -4.74 3.99
C PRO A 29 12.37 -5.78 4.97
N VAL A 30 13.00 -6.96 5.05
CA VAL A 30 12.62 -8.03 5.99
C VAL A 30 12.93 -7.64 7.43
N ALA A 31 14.14 -7.10 7.66
CA ALA A 31 14.54 -6.60 8.97
C ALA A 31 13.61 -5.46 9.42
N TRP A 32 13.25 -4.57 8.50
CA TRP A 32 12.34 -3.46 8.77
C TRP A 32 10.93 -3.93 9.13
N ALA A 33 10.38 -4.89 8.39
CA ALA A 33 9.09 -5.51 8.71
C ALA A 33 9.09 -6.15 10.11
N LYS A 34 10.15 -6.90 10.45
CA LYS A 34 10.32 -7.52 11.78
C LYS A 34 10.34 -6.49 12.92
N VAL A 35 11.04 -5.37 12.75
CA VAL A 35 11.08 -4.30 13.76
C VAL A 35 9.69 -3.72 14.00
N ASN A 36 8.91 -3.46 12.94
CA ASN A 36 7.54 -2.99 13.07
C ASN A 36 6.64 -3.99 13.80
N ARG A 37 6.74 -5.29 13.44
CA ARG A 37 6.00 -6.36 14.11
C ARG A 37 6.34 -6.45 15.59
N LEU A 38 7.62 -6.41 15.94
CA LEU A 38 8.08 -6.45 17.33
C LEU A 38 7.56 -5.25 18.13
N ALA A 39 7.54 -4.06 17.55
CA ALA A 39 7.00 -2.87 18.20
C ALA A 39 5.49 -3.02 18.49
N VAL A 40 4.71 -3.55 17.54
CA VAL A 40 3.27 -3.83 17.72
C VAL A 40 3.05 -4.89 18.81
N GLN A 41 3.82 -5.97 18.80
CA GLN A 41 3.73 -7.03 19.82
C GLN A 41 4.12 -6.52 21.22
N ALA A 42 5.19 -5.73 21.33
CA ALA A 42 5.63 -5.14 22.58
C ALA A 42 4.59 -4.16 23.16
N ALA A 43 3.82 -3.49 22.30
CA ALA A 43 2.71 -2.64 22.69
C ALA A 43 1.42 -3.43 23.03
N GLY A 44 1.40 -4.75 22.81
CA GLY A 44 0.21 -5.59 23.01
C GLY A 44 -0.90 -5.34 21.98
N LEU A 45 -0.58 -4.79 20.81
CA LEU A 45 -1.55 -4.39 19.78
C LEU A 45 -1.63 -5.38 18.60
N GLU A 46 -1.20 -6.61 18.82
CA GLU A 46 -1.21 -7.66 17.80
C GLU A 46 -2.64 -7.96 17.33
N GLY A 47 -2.90 -7.82 16.03
CA GLY A 47 -4.24 -7.99 15.46
C GLY A 47 -5.16 -6.77 15.59
N GLU A 48 -4.69 -5.71 16.25
CA GLU A 48 -5.40 -4.43 16.38
C GLU A 48 -4.72 -3.32 15.57
N ALA A 49 -3.40 -3.20 15.68
CA ALA A 49 -2.62 -2.24 14.92
C ALA A 49 -2.31 -2.77 13.51
N VAL A 50 -2.52 -1.92 12.51
CA VAL A 50 -2.15 -2.18 11.11
C VAL A 50 -1.10 -1.17 10.67
N TYR A 51 0.07 -1.66 10.29
CA TYR A 51 1.02 -0.91 9.48
C TYR A 51 1.00 -1.43 8.05
N TRP A 52 1.54 -0.64 7.13
CA TRP A 52 1.64 -1.03 5.74
C TRP A 52 2.97 -0.59 5.16
N MET A 53 3.47 -1.37 4.20
CA MET A 53 4.81 -1.23 3.64
C MET A 53 4.75 -1.34 2.11
N ARG A 54 5.61 -0.62 1.39
CA ARG A 54 5.85 -0.85 -0.05
C ARG A 54 6.95 -1.87 -0.31
N SER A 55 8.01 -1.84 0.49
CA SER A 55 9.16 -2.69 0.30
C SER A 55 8.91 -4.07 0.90
N GLY A 56 9.53 -5.08 0.30
CA GLY A 56 9.44 -6.46 0.76
C GLY A 56 10.47 -7.32 0.05
N ALA A 57 10.80 -8.44 0.68
CA ALA A 57 11.63 -9.49 0.10
C ALA A 57 11.19 -10.83 0.68
N LEU A 58 11.86 -11.92 0.31
CA LEU A 58 11.55 -13.26 0.80
C LEU A 58 11.50 -13.28 2.34
N GLY A 59 10.35 -13.66 2.89
CA GLY A 59 10.12 -13.73 4.34
C GLY A 59 9.60 -12.44 4.99
N ALA A 60 9.48 -11.33 4.26
CA ALA A 60 8.87 -10.10 4.80
C ALA A 60 7.38 -10.28 5.15
N GLY A 61 6.64 -11.05 4.35
CA GLY A 61 5.20 -11.27 4.52
C GLY A 61 4.79 -11.79 5.90
N ALA A 62 5.63 -12.60 6.55
CA ALA A 62 5.36 -13.11 7.91
C ALA A 62 5.34 -12.01 8.98
N ALA A 63 5.96 -10.86 8.70
CA ALA A 63 6.06 -9.71 9.57
C ALA A 63 5.41 -8.47 8.96
N GLN A 64 4.63 -8.58 7.89
CA GLN A 64 3.87 -7.46 7.31
C GLN A 64 2.38 -7.66 7.55
N THR A 65 1.71 -6.63 8.05
CA THR A 65 0.25 -6.68 8.26
C THR A 65 -0.55 -6.32 7.01
N LEU A 66 0.03 -5.51 6.11
CA LEU A 66 -0.62 -5.03 4.88
C LEU A 66 0.45 -4.53 3.89
N ALA A 67 0.32 -4.88 2.61
CA ALA A 67 1.13 -4.27 1.56
C ALA A 67 0.45 -3.02 0.98
N TRP A 68 1.25 -2.16 0.34
CA TRP A 68 0.79 -1.04 -0.45
C TRP A 68 1.59 -0.97 -1.76
N ALA A 69 0.91 -0.64 -2.85
CA ALA A 69 1.47 -0.69 -4.20
C ALA A 69 2.59 0.32 -4.50
N GLY A 70 2.93 1.22 -3.57
CA GLY A 70 3.98 2.21 -3.79
C GLY A 70 3.49 3.46 -4.53
N ASP A 71 4.46 4.19 -5.08
CA ASP A 71 4.29 5.55 -5.59
C ASP A 71 3.85 5.57 -7.07
N GLN A 72 2.59 5.25 -7.36
CA GLN A 72 2.07 5.39 -8.73
C GLN A 72 2.04 6.84 -9.20
N ASP A 73 2.23 7.04 -10.50
CA ASP A 73 1.95 8.30 -11.16
C ASP A 73 0.47 8.68 -11.06
N VAL A 74 0.21 9.99 -11.03
CA VAL A 74 -1.17 10.54 -10.99
C VAL A 74 -1.84 10.50 -12.37
N ASP A 75 -1.83 9.34 -13.02
CA ASP A 75 -2.42 9.11 -14.35
C ASP A 75 -3.03 7.70 -14.55
N PHE A 76 -3.41 7.41 -15.80
CA PHE A 76 -3.95 6.11 -16.24
C PHE A 76 -2.95 5.30 -17.08
N SER A 77 -1.67 5.62 -17.05
CA SER A 77 -0.66 4.88 -17.81
C SER A 77 -0.60 3.42 -17.36
N THR A 78 -0.27 2.53 -18.29
CA THR A 78 -0.13 1.09 -17.99
C THR A 78 1.24 0.73 -17.43
N THR A 79 2.16 1.70 -17.37
CA THR A 79 3.53 1.51 -16.89
C THR A 79 3.74 1.98 -15.46
N ASP A 80 3.00 3.01 -15.01
CA ASP A 80 3.09 3.48 -13.62
C ASP A 80 1.80 4.11 -13.04
N GLY A 81 0.73 4.19 -13.82
CA GLY A 81 -0.57 4.71 -13.37
C GLY A 81 -1.36 3.70 -12.53
N VAL A 82 -2.61 4.05 -12.21
CA VAL A 82 -3.47 3.23 -11.33
C VAL A 82 -3.61 1.76 -11.77
N ALA A 83 -3.50 1.46 -13.07
CA ALA A 83 -3.63 0.10 -13.60
C ALA A 83 -2.53 -0.85 -13.08
N THR A 84 -1.32 -0.36 -12.79
CA THR A 84 -0.19 -1.19 -12.33
C THR A 84 -0.44 -1.79 -10.95
N THR A 85 -1.27 -1.13 -10.14
CA THR A 85 -1.65 -1.61 -8.80
C THR A 85 -2.38 -2.96 -8.83
N ILE A 86 -3.07 -3.28 -9.94
CA ILE A 86 -3.71 -4.58 -10.14
C ILE A 86 -2.65 -5.65 -10.36
N VAL A 87 -1.64 -5.36 -11.17
CA VAL A 87 -0.51 -6.27 -11.42
C VAL A 87 0.27 -6.49 -10.12
N ALA A 88 0.51 -5.43 -9.34
CA ALA A 88 1.12 -5.51 -8.03
C ALA A 88 0.29 -6.38 -7.07
N ALA A 89 -1.02 -6.20 -7.02
CA ALA A 89 -1.88 -7.00 -6.14
C ALA A 89 -1.85 -8.49 -6.48
N LEU A 90 -1.93 -8.83 -7.77
CA LEU A 90 -1.92 -10.23 -8.23
C LEU A 90 -0.56 -10.91 -7.99
N SER A 91 0.55 -10.21 -8.28
CA SER A 91 1.89 -10.76 -8.08
C SER A 91 2.21 -10.96 -6.59
N LEU A 92 1.79 -10.02 -5.75
CA LEU A 92 1.91 -10.14 -4.29
C LEU A 92 1.06 -11.28 -3.73
N GLY A 93 -0.20 -11.40 -4.19
CA GLY A 93 -1.08 -12.49 -3.79
C GLY A 93 -0.46 -13.87 -4.10
N LEU A 94 0.04 -14.06 -5.32
CA LEU A 94 0.75 -15.29 -5.71
C LEU A 94 2.05 -15.54 -4.92
N SER A 95 2.63 -14.48 -4.34
CA SER A 95 3.83 -14.56 -3.50
C SER A 95 3.51 -14.76 -2.01
N GLY A 96 2.23 -14.97 -1.65
CA GLY A 96 1.79 -15.19 -0.28
C GLY A 96 1.53 -13.92 0.53
N MET A 97 1.48 -12.74 -0.12
CA MET A 97 1.09 -11.47 0.51
C MET A 97 -0.35 -11.14 0.12
N GLY A 98 -1.31 -11.77 0.79
CA GLY A 98 -2.73 -11.75 0.40
C GLY A 98 -3.47 -10.43 0.64
N PHE A 99 -2.87 -9.45 1.32
CA PHE A 99 -3.50 -8.16 1.59
C PHE A 99 -2.66 -7.01 1.04
N THR A 100 -3.26 -6.24 0.13
CA THR A 100 -2.66 -5.05 -0.44
C THR A 100 -3.69 -3.95 -0.71
N HIS A 101 -3.22 -2.72 -0.80
CA HIS A 101 -4.01 -1.56 -1.25
C HIS A 101 -3.11 -0.59 -2.03
N PHE A 102 -3.65 0.54 -2.44
CA PHE A 102 -2.93 1.56 -3.20
C PHE A 102 -3.42 2.95 -2.80
N ASP A 103 -2.73 4.00 -3.24
CA ASP A 103 -3.19 5.37 -3.04
C ASP A 103 -4.33 5.69 -3.99
N ILE A 104 -5.51 6.00 -3.46
CA ILE A 104 -6.63 6.50 -4.28
C ILE A 104 -6.18 7.79 -4.96
N GLY A 105 -6.05 7.73 -6.29
CA GLY A 105 -5.60 8.81 -7.16
C GLY A 105 -4.10 8.85 -7.46
N GLY A 106 -3.31 7.87 -7.00
CA GLY A 106 -1.85 7.85 -7.18
C GLY A 106 -1.11 8.82 -6.23
N TYR A 107 0.20 8.96 -6.40
CA TYR A 107 1.08 9.76 -5.54
C TYR A 107 1.95 10.74 -6.31
N THR A 108 2.67 10.24 -7.32
CA THR A 108 3.78 10.96 -7.98
C THR A 108 3.23 11.99 -8.96
N THR A 109 3.52 13.26 -8.69
CA THR A 109 3.13 14.39 -9.52
C THR A 109 4.36 15.03 -10.15
N GLN A 110 4.47 14.92 -11.46
CA GLN A 110 5.48 15.58 -12.27
C GLN A 110 4.79 16.45 -13.34
N PRO A 111 4.60 17.75 -13.10
CA PRO A 111 3.97 18.64 -14.06
C PRO A 111 4.57 18.50 -15.47
N PRO A 112 3.74 18.48 -16.52
CA PRO A 112 2.33 18.87 -16.53
C PRO A 112 1.32 17.81 -16.04
N MET A 113 1.77 16.61 -15.64
CA MET A 113 0.89 15.58 -15.09
C MET A 113 0.38 15.97 -13.70
N VAL A 114 -0.94 16.04 -13.56
CA VAL A 114 -1.66 16.32 -12.31
C VAL A 114 -2.88 15.42 -12.21
N ARG A 115 -3.23 15.04 -10.99
CA ARG A 115 -4.39 14.21 -10.68
C ARG A 115 -5.67 14.95 -11.05
N THR A 116 -6.49 14.31 -11.88
CA THR A 116 -7.82 14.81 -12.25
C THR A 116 -8.90 14.30 -11.31
N GLN A 117 -10.06 14.95 -11.30
CA GLN A 117 -11.25 14.45 -10.59
C GLN A 117 -11.65 13.06 -11.08
N GLU A 118 -11.60 12.82 -12.39
CA GLU A 118 -11.93 11.52 -12.98
C GLU A 118 -10.99 10.43 -12.46
N LEU A 119 -9.67 10.66 -12.47
CA LEU A 119 -8.71 9.71 -11.93
C LEU A 119 -8.97 9.40 -10.45
N PHE A 120 -9.23 10.44 -9.64
CA PHE A 120 -9.55 10.25 -8.22
C PHE A 120 -10.80 9.38 -8.03
N LEU A 121 -11.88 9.65 -8.77
CA LEU A 121 -13.13 8.91 -8.61
C LEU A 121 -13.05 7.49 -9.18
N ARG A 122 -12.40 7.28 -10.32
CA ARG A 122 -12.17 5.94 -10.89
C ARG A 122 -11.31 5.06 -10.01
N SER A 123 -10.25 5.63 -9.46
CA SER A 123 -9.41 4.92 -8.49
C SER A 123 -10.15 4.63 -7.18
N ALA A 124 -11.03 5.54 -6.73
CA ALA A 124 -11.88 5.29 -5.56
C ALA A 124 -12.92 4.17 -5.82
N GLU A 125 -13.52 4.13 -7.00
CA GLU A 125 -14.43 3.05 -7.42
C GLU A 125 -13.75 1.69 -7.36
N TYR A 126 -12.50 1.60 -7.83
CA TYR A 126 -11.70 0.39 -7.71
C TYR A 126 -11.37 0.06 -6.24
N ALA A 127 -10.95 1.04 -5.44
CA ALA A 127 -10.59 0.84 -4.03
C ALA A 127 -11.76 0.36 -3.14
N VAL A 128 -13.02 0.55 -3.55
CA VAL A 128 -14.18 -0.04 -2.85
C VAL A 128 -14.02 -1.56 -2.65
N PHE A 129 -13.39 -2.22 -3.62
CA PHE A 129 -13.25 -3.68 -3.67
C PHE A 129 -11.88 -4.19 -3.19
N THR A 130 -11.05 -3.33 -2.60
CA THR A 130 -9.83 -3.74 -1.91
C THR A 130 -10.07 -3.85 -0.40
N PRO A 131 -9.17 -4.48 0.38
CA PRO A 131 -9.31 -4.58 1.84
C PRO A 131 -9.33 -3.22 2.57
N VAL A 132 -8.69 -2.19 1.99
CA VAL A 132 -8.53 -0.87 2.60
C VAL A 132 -8.67 0.24 1.55
N MET A 133 -9.59 1.18 1.80
CA MET A 133 -9.64 2.46 1.10
C MET A 133 -8.78 3.51 1.81
N ARG A 134 -7.79 4.09 1.12
CA ARG A 134 -6.96 5.17 1.66
C ARG A 134 -6.60 6.20 0.59
N THR A 135 -6.76 7.47 0.90
CA THR A 135 -6.32 8.59 0.04
C THR A 135 -4.88 8.99 0.34
N HIS A 136 -4.27 9.77 -0.55
CA HIS A 136 -3.00 10.47 -0.31
C HIS A 136 -3.01 11.84 -0.98
N LEU A 137 -2.47 12.87 -0.32
CA LEU A 137 -2.42 14.21 -0.90
C LEU A 137 -1.47 14.30 -2.10
N GLY A 138 -0.52 13.37 -2.17
CA GLY A 138 0.56 13.30 -3.16
C GLY A 138 1.75 14.16 -2.77
N ASN A 139 2.79 14.17 -3.60
CA ASN A 139 4.00 14.98 -3.38
C ASN A 139 3.82 16.47 -3.72
N LYS A 140 2.74 16.85 -4.44
CA LYS A 140 2.38 18.24 -4.75
C LYS A 140 0.89 18.52 -4.50
N PRO A 141 0.45 18.60 -3.23
CA PRO A 141 -0.98 18.67 -2.89
C PRO A 141 -1.75 19.78 -3.60
N ASP A 142 -1.16 20.98 -3.70
CA ASP A 142 -1.81 22.17 -4.25
C ASP A 142 -2.03 22.12 -5.77
N ALA A 143 -1.30 21.24 -6.47
CA ALA A 143 -1.41 21.08 -7.92
C ALA A 143 -2.46 20.02 -8.32
N ASN A 144 -2.94 19.23 -7.38
CA ASN A 144 -3.72 18.02 -7.64
C ASN A 144 -5.16 18.15 -7.15
N HIS A 145 -6.07 17.47 -7.85
CA HIS A 145 -7.41 17.22 -7.32
C HIS A 145 -7.33 16.37 -6.04
N GLN A 146 -8.09 16.76 -5.02
CA GLN A 146 -8.19 16.08 -3.72
C GLN A 146 -9.65 15.66 -3.49
N PHE A 147 -9.86 14.76 -2.53
CA PHE A 147 -11.20 14.31 -2.17
C PHE A 147 -12.13 15.47 -1.75
N TYR A 148 -11.55 16.56 -1.22
CA TYR A 148 -12.23 17.79 -0.78
C TYR A 148 -12.22 18.92 -1.79
N SER A 149 -11.73 18.72 -3.02
CA SER A 149 -11.64 19.79 -4.02
C SER A 149 -12.99 20.27 -4.56
N SER A 150 -14.04 19.45 -4.49
CA SER A 150 -15.40 19.85 -4.89
C SER A 150 -16.48 19.10 -4.09
N ASN A 151 -17.65 19.73 -3.92
CA ASN A 151 -18.81 19.09 -3.27
C ASN A 151 -19.25 17.84 -4.03
N ASP A 152 -19.12 17.82 -5.36
CA ASP A 152 -19.41 16.65 -6.18
C ASP A 152 -18.46 15.49 -5.85
N THR A 153 -17.15 15.74 -5.79
CA THR A 153 -16.16 14.71 -5.40
C THR A 153 -16.44 14.18 -4.00
N LEU A 154 -16.71 15.06 -3.03
CA LEU A 154 -17.04 14.66 -1.66
C LEU A 154 -18.30 13.78 -1.62
N THR A 155 -19.35 14.16 -2.36
CA THR A 155 -20.62 13.42 -2.42
C THR A 155 -20.42 12.03 -3.01
N GLN A 156 -19.70 11.95 -4.13
CA GLN A 156 -19.41 10.67 -4.79
C GLN A 156 -18.49 9.79 -3.94
N PHE A 157 -17.44 10.36 -3.34
CA PHE A 157 -16.54 9.61 -2.47
C PHE A 157 -17.24 9.10 -1.21
N ALA A 158 -18.14 9.89 -0.60
CA ALA A 158 -18.96 9.44 0.52
C ALA A 158 -19.87 8.25 0.15
N ARG A 159 -20.44 8.25 -1.06
CA ARG A 159 -21.20 7.10 -1.57
C ARG A 159 -20.32 5.86 -1.68
N LEU A 160 -19.08 5.99 -2.18
CA LEU A 160 -18.14 4.89 -2.35
C LEU A 160 -17.69 4.30 -1.00
N THR A 161 -17.37 5.15 -0.01
CA THR A 161 -17.00 4.66 1.34
C THR A 161 -18.16 3.96 2.03
N GLN A 162 -19.41 4.40 1.81
CA GLN A 162 -20.60 3.69 2.29
C GLN A 162 -20.76 2.30 1.65
N ILE A 163 -20.46 2.16 0.35
CA ILE A 163 -20.48 0.85 -0.32
C ILE A 163 -19.41 -0.06 0.28
N HIS A 164 -18.18 0.43 0.41
CA HIS A 164 -17.09 -0.33 1.05
C HIS A 164 -17.45 -0.77 2.47
N ALA A 165 -18.04 0.13 3.28
CA ALA A 165 -18.51 -0.20 4.62
C ALA A 165 -19.60 -1.29 4.63
N ARG A 166 -20.52 -1.28 3.64
CA ARG A 166 -21.55 -2.33 3.50
C ARG A 166 -20.96 -3.67 3.06
N LEU A 167 -19.84 -3.68 2.35
CA LEU A 167 -19.11 -4.89 1.96
C LEU A 167 -18.28 -5.49 3.10
N LYS A 168 -18.14 -4.81 4.25
CA LYS A 168 -17.35 -5.28 5.40
C LYS A 168 -17.57 -6.76 5.77
N PRO A 169 -18.80 -7.31 5.87
CA PRO A 169 -18.98 -8.72 6.23
C PRO A 169 -18.35 -9.67 5.20
N TYR A 170 -18.46 -9.33 3.91
CA TYR A 170 -17.84 -10.08 2.81
C TYR A 170 -16.32 -9.97 2.89
N THR A 171 -15.77 -8.76 2.93
CA THR A 171 -14.32 -8.54 3.02
C THR A 171 -13.72 -9.20 4.25
N ALA A 172 -14.40 -9.17 5.41
CA ALA A 172 -13.93 -9.83 6.63
C ALA A 172 -13.91 -11.37 6.50
N ALA A 173 -14.84 -11.96 5.74
CA ALA A 173 -14.81 -13.39 5.45
C ALA A 173 -13.58 -13.76 4.61
N PHE A 174 -13.26 -12.97 3.57
CA PHE A 174 -12.03 -13.16 2.77
C PHE A 174 -10.77 -12.98 3.61
N VAL A 175 -10.69 -11.91 4.42
CA VAL A 175 -9.53 -11.70 5.31
C VAL A 175 -9.32 -12.89 6.23
N LYS A 176 -10.39 -13.47 6.78
CA LYS A 176 -10.30 -14.68 7.60
C LYS A 176 -9.83 -15.89 6.79
N GLU A 177 -10.38 -16.11 5.59
CA GLU A 177 -10.01 -17.22 4.72
C GLU A 177 -8.54 -17.15 4.29
N THR A 178 -8.09 -16.01 3.75
CA THR A 178 -6.69 -15.74 3.39
C THR A 178 -5.76 -15.94 4.58
N SER A 179 -6.15 -15.48 5.78
CA SER A 179 -5.32 -15.65 6.98
C SER A 179 -5.19 -17.11 7.45
N LEU A 180 -6.14 -17.98 7.10
CA LEU A 180 -6.13 -19.40 7.47
C LEU A 180 -5.51 -20.29 6.39
N LEU A 181 -5.74 -19.96 5.12
CA LEU A 181 -5.45 -20.83 3.98
C LEU A 181 -4.35 -20.28 3.05
N GLY A 182 -4.02 -18.99 3.15
CA GLY A 182 -3.01 -18.34 2.32
C GLY A 182 -3.43 -18.04 0.88
N PHE A 183 -4.74 -18.09 0.57
CA PHE A 183 -5.30 -17.70 -0.72
C PHE A 183 -5.39 -16.18 -0.91
#